data_AF-A0A4U1EBL4-F1
#
_entry.id   AF-A0A4U1EBL4-F1
#
_cell.length_a   1.000
_cell.length_b   1.000
_cell.length_c   1.000
_cell.angle_alpha   90.00
_cell.angle_beta   90.00
_cell.angle_gamma   90.00
#
_symmetry.space_group_name_H-M   'P 1'
#
loop_
_entity.id
_entity.type
_entity.pdbx_description
1 polymer ?
#
loop_
_entity_poly.entity_id
_entity_poly.type
_entity_poly.pdbx_seq_one_letter_code
_entity_poly.pdbx_strand_id
1 'polypeptide(L)'
;IGKLIDMGQPFGLSKSQYGMEHAPFDGILGLGYPSLATQGTTPIFDTLKRRSLIPQPVFAFYLSSITMNGVVFGCFRGCQAILDTGTSLVLGPSRLVTAIQMLISASPVGHEYAVSCSYVARLPTIIFSINGNDYPLPPQAYIRK
;
A
#
# COMPACT_ATOMS: atom_id res chain seq x y z
N ILE A 1 17.35 7.62 6.12
CA ILE A 1 16.53 6.50 5.59
C ILE A 1 17.15 6.04 4.27
N GLY A 2 17.66 4.81 4.20
CA GLY A 2 18.46 4.38 3.04
C GLY A 2 19.68 5.29 2.87
N LYS A 3 19.86 5.86 1.67
CA LYS A 3 20.96 6.81 1.36
C LYS A 3 20.67 8.26 1.77
N LEU A 4 19.48 8.56 2.29
CA LEU A 4 19.09 9.92 2.68
C LEU A 4 19.53 10.21 4.13
N ILE A 5 20.25 11.32 4.30
CA ILE A 5 20.70 11.83 5.60
C ILE A 5 19.84 13.05 5.96
N ASP A 6 18.99 12.91 6.98
CA ASP A 6 18.17 14.01 7.48
C ASP A 6 18.77 14.60 8.77
N MET A 7 19.49 15.71 8.63
CA MET A 7 20.23 16.31 9.75
C MET A 7 19.29 17.01 10.73
N GLY A 8 19.21 16.51 11.97
CA GLY A 8 18.41 17.15 13.03
C GLY A 8 16.92 16.84 12.95
N GLN A 9 16.54 15.69 12.38
CA GLN A 9 15.21 15.12 12.57
C GLN A 9 15.00 14.76 14.04
N PRO A 10 13.99 15.33 14.74
CA PRO A 10 13.64 14.90 16.08
C PRO A 10 13.13 13.45 16.07
N PHE A 11 13.51 12.66 17.07
CA PHE A 11 13.00 11.31 17.30
C PHE A 11 12.66 11.10 18.78
N GLY A 12 11.69 10.23 19.04
CA GLY A 12 11.27 9.90 20.41
C GLY A 12 12.15 8.79 21.00
N LEU A 13 12.56 8.97 22.26
CA LEU A 13 13.19 7.93 23.06
C LEU A 13 12.18 7.38 24.04
N SER A 14 11.78 6.13 23.86
CA SER A 14 10.84 5.46 24.76
C SER A 14 11.50 5.16 26.11
N LYS A 15 10.76 5.38 27.20
CA LYS A 15 11.15 4.95 28.56
C LYS A 15 10.38 3.72 29.03
N SER A 16 9.16 3.53 28.52
CA SER A 16 8.30 2.39 28.77
C SER A 16 7.47 2.13 27.51
N GLN A 17 7.36 0.86 27.11
CA GLN A 17 6.52 0.42 26.01
C GLN A 17 5.54 -0.63 26.53
N TYR A 18 4.29 -0.55 26.06
CA TYR A 18 3.27 -1.56 26.27
C TYR A 18 2.83 -2.08 24.90
N GLY A 19 2.81 -3.40 24.70
CA GLY A 19 2.37 -4.03 23.46
C GLY A 19 3.43 -4.11 22.35
N MET A 20 4.70 -3.87 22.68
CA MET A 20 5.84 -4.08 21.76
C MET A 20 6.88 -5.05 22.30
N GLU A 21 6.60 -5.74 23.43
CA GLU A 21 7.55 -6.60 24.13
C GLU A 21 8.04 -7.78 23.29
N HIS A 22 7.23 -8.19 22.30
CA HIS A 22 7.52 -9.28 21.38
C HIS A 22 7.56 -8.83 19.91
N ALA A 23 7.68 -7.52 19.66
CA ALA A 23 7.75 -7.01 18.31
C ALA A 23 9.08 -7.45 17.66
N PRO A 24 9.07 -7.89 16.39
CA PRO A 24 10.29 -8.25 15.66
C PRO A 24 11.09 -7.01 15.19
N PHE A 25 10.78 -5.81 15.72
CA PHE A 25 11.37 -4.54 15.33
C PHE A 25 11.62 -3.64 16.54
N ASP A 26 12.61 -2.77 16.45
CA ASP A 26 13.07 -1.93 17.58
C ASP A 26 12.27 -0.63 17.76
N GLY A 27 11.53 -0.20 16.73
CA GLY A 27 10.78 1.04 16.79
C GLY A 27 9.89 1.29 15.58
N ILE A 28 9.20 2.44 15.59
CA ILE A 28 8.26 2.85 14.56
C ILE A 28 8.76 4.12 13.88
N LEU A 29 8.72 4.12 12.55
CA LEU A 29 8.91 5.32 11.75
C LEU A 29 7.54 5.78 11.22
N GLY A 30 7.03 6.89 11.77
CA GLY A 30 5.74 7.43 11.37
C GLY A 30 5.75 8.00 9.96
N LEU A 31 4.76 7.60 9.14
CA LEU A 31 4.55 8.09 7.78
C LEU A 31 3.25 8.90 7.62
N GLY A 32 2.58 9.21 8.73
CA GLY A 32 1.35 10.00 8.74
C GLY A 32 1.59 11.50 8.57
N TYR A 33 0.49 12.24 8.37
CA TYR A 33 0.51 13.69 8.22
C TYR A 33 0.99 14.42 9.49
N PRO A 34 1.57 15.63 9.36
CA PRO A 34 2.01 16.44 10.51
C PRO A 34 0.93 16.69 11.57
N SER A 35 -0.34 16.71 11.18
CA SER A 35 -1.48 16.90 12.11
C SER A 35 -1.64 15.75 13.12
N LEU A 36 -1.08 14.57 12.84
CA LEU A 36 -1.10 13.41 13.73
C LEU A 36 0.16 13.30 14.59
N ALA A 37 1.15 14.18 14.38
CA ALA A 37 2.42 14.11 15.07
C ALA A 37 2.31 14.60 16.51
N THR A 38 2.91 13.86 17.44
CA THR A 38 2.93 14.23 18.85
C THR A 38 3.73 15.51 19.05
N GLN A 39 3.21 16.42 19.89
CA GLN A 39 3.86 17.68 20.26
C GLN A 39 4.25 18.57 19.06
N GLY A 40 3.53 18.47 17.94
CA GLY A 40 3.80 19.28 16.74
C GLY A 40 5.15 18.97 16.07
N THR A 41 5.74 17.80 16.34
CA THR A 41 6.97 17.36 15.68
C THR A 41 6.74 17.23 14.17
N THR A 42 7.73 17.62 13.37
CA THR A 42 7.65 17.46 11.91
C THR A 42 7.98 16.00 11.53
N PRO A 43 7.10 15.28 10.82
CA PRO A 43 7.40 13.95 10.32
C PRO A 43 8.59 13.95 9.35
N ILE A 44 9.26 12.80 9.23
CA ILE A 44 10.53 12.70 8.49
C ILE A 44 10.37 12.99 6.99
N PHE A 45 9.27 12.58 6.35
CA PHE A 45 9.04 12.86 4.93
C PHE A 45 8.83 14.37 4.66
N ASP A 46 8.19 15.08 5.59
CA ASP A 46 8.05 16.53 5.54
C ASP A 46 9.40 17.24 5.69
N THR A 47 10.24 16.80 6.63
CA THR A 47 11.58 17.37 6.81
C THR A 47 12.45 17.13 5.57
N LEU A 48 12.47 15.91 5.04
CA LEU A 48 13.18 15.56 3.81
C LEU A 48 12.73 16.42 2.63
N LYS A 49 11.42 16.63 2.46
CA LYS A 49 10.87 17.45 1.38
C LYS A 49 11.22 18.93 1.57
N ARG A 50 11.07 19.48 2.78
CA ARG A 50 11.40 20.88 3.10
C ARG A 50 12.87 21.20 2.83
N ARG A 51 13.75 20.22 3.03
CA ARG A 51 15.20 20.33 2.76
C ARG A 51 15.59 19.96 1.33
N SER A 52 14.62 19.72 0.45
CA SER A 52 14.84 19.32 -0.95
C SER A 52 15.68 18.05 -1.11
N LEU A 53 15.68 17.17 -0.11
CA LEU A 53 16.34 15.85 -0.20
C LEU A 53 15.50 14.84 -0.98
N ILE A 54 14.19 15.08 -1.08
CA ILE A 54 13.26 14.31 -1.91
C ILE A 54 12.36 15.25 -2.72
N PRO A 55 11.98 14.86 -3.95
CA PRO A 55 11.13 15.67 -4.80
C PRO A 55 9.68 15.71 -4.32
N GLN A 56 9.19 14.67 -3.64
CA GLN A 56 7.83 14.57 -3.11
C GLN A 56 7.85 13.80 -1.78
N PRO A 57 6.98 14.12 -0.82
CA PRO A 57 6.88 13.43 0.48
C PRO A 57 6.12 12.10 0.33
N VAL A 58 6.52 11.26 -0.63
CA VAL A 58 5.85 9.98 -0.94
C VAL A 58 6.84 8.85 -0.75
N PHE A 59 6.38 7.79 -0.07
CA PHE A 59 7.06 6.51 -0.04
C PHE A 59 6.33 5.54 -0.97
N ALA A 60 7.06 4.95 -1.90
CA ALA A 60 6.52 4.00 -2.86
C ALA A 60 7.46 2.80 -2.99
N PHE A 61 6.90 1.63 -3.29
CA PHE A 61 7.64 0.45 -3.69
C PHE A 61 7.39 0.17 -5.18
N TYR A 62 8.34 -0.52 -5.79
CA TYR A 62 8.26 -0.91 -7.18
C TYR A 62 7.53 -2.26 -7.30
N LEU A 63 6.37 -2.23 -7.96
CA LEU A 63 5.70 -3.44 -8.43
C LEU A 63 6.33 -3.87 -9.74
N SER A 64 6.69 -5.15 -9.84
CA SER A 64 7.28 -5.73 -11.05
C SER A 64 6.21 -6.10 -12.06
N SER A 65 5.09 -6.67 -11.59
CA SER A 65 3.96 -7.08 -12.42
C SER A 65 2.72 -7.32 -11.56
N ILE A 66 1.55 -7.27 -12.20
CA ILE A 66 0.30 -7.78 -11.62
C ILE A 66 -0.22 -8.88 -12.54
N THR A 67 -0.38 -10.07 -11.98
CA THR A 67 -0.69 -11.30 -12.72
C THR A 67 -2.02 -11.88 -12.26
N MET A 68 -2.79 -12.42 -13.20
CA MET A 68 -4.05 -13.09 -12.92
C MET A 68 -4.21 -14.25 -13.91
N ASN A 69 -4.56 -15.45 -13.42
CA ASN A 69 -4.60 -16.68 -14.23
C ASN A 69 -3.31 -16.97 -15.03
N GLY A 70 -2.15 -16.65 -14.44
CA GLY A 70 -0.84 -16.84 -15.08
C GLY A 70 -0.50 -15.81 -16.17
N VAL A 71 -1.35 -14.81 -16.41
CA VAL A 71 -1.11 -13.74 -17.40
C VAL A 71 -0.83 -12.42 -16.70
N VAL A 72 0.26 -11.75 -17.09
CA VAL A 72 0.54 -10.37 -16.65
C VAL A 72 -0.50 -9.45 -17.26
N PHE A 73 -1.39 -8.90 -16.43
CA PHE A 73 -2.49 -8.06 -16.88
C PHE A 73 -2.30 -6.57 -16.51
N GLY A 74 -1.40 -6.28 -15.57
CA GLY A 74 -1.06 -4.93 -15.15
C GLY A 74 0.42 -4.78 -14.88
N CYS A 75 0.89 -3.52 -14.87
CA CYS A 75 2.26 -3.20 -14.45
C CYS A 75 3.34 -3.94 -15.28
N PHE A 76 3.13 -4.11 -16.60
CA PHE A 76 3.94 -4.94 -17.49
C PHE A 76 5.41 -4.50 -17.67
N ARG A 77 5.74 -3.25 -17.34
CA ARG A 77 7.12 -2.71 -17.29
C ARG A 77 7.51 -2.30 -15.86
N GLY A 78 6.79 -2.89 -14.90
CA GLY A 78 6.66 -2.41 -13.55
C GLY A 78 6.06 -1.02 -13.43
N CYS A 79 5.81 -0.62 -12.19
CA CYS A 79 5.09 0.58 -11.82
C CYS A 79 5.33 0.90 -10.35
N GLN A 80 4.98 2.11 -9.93
CA GLN A 80 5.04 2.51 -8.53
C GLN A 80 3.71 2.20 -7.84
N ALA A 81 3.78 1.71 -6.62
CA ALA A 81 2.64 1.61 -5.70
C ALA A 81 3.00 2.24 -4.37
N ILE A 82 1.99 2.82 -3.72
CA ILE A 82 2.10 3.48 -2.42
C ILE A 82 1.52 2.54 -1.37
N LEU A 83 2.23 2.36 -0.26
CA LEU A 83 1.69 1.71 0.92
C LEU A 83 0.99 2.77 1.77
N ASP A 84 -0.34 2.85 1.64
CA ASP A 84 -1.14 3.85 2.34
C ASP A 84 -2.12 3.18 3.30
N THR A 85 -1.78 3.17 4.59
CA THR A 85 -2.65 2.64 5.65
C THR A 85 -3.91 3.49 5.86
N GLY A 86 -3.94 4.73 5.33
CA GLY A 86 -5.11 5.60 5.37
C GLY A 86 -6.14 5.32 4.28
N THR A 87 -5.82 4.45 3.30
CA THR A 87 -6.74 4.08 2.22
C THR A 87 -7.37 2.70 2.51
N SER A 88 -8.70 2.64 2.55
CA SER A 88 -9.44 1.41 2.85
C SER A 88 -9.49 0.38 1.71
N LEU A 89 -9.25 0.80 0.47
CA LEU A 89 -9.37 -0.03 -0.73
C LEU A 89 -8.06 -0.13 -1.50
N VAL A 90 -7.86 -1.20 -2.26
CA VAL A 90 -6.76 -1.26 -3.25
C VAL A 90 -7.16 -0.44 -4.47
N LEU A 91 -6.45 0.68 -4.69
CA LEU A 91 -6.70 1.58 -5.81
C LEU A 91 -5.69 1.35 -6.93
N GLY A 92 -6.12 1.64 -8.17
CA GLY A 92 -5.27 1.50 -9.34
C GLY A 92 -5.78 2.30 -10.55
N PRO A 93 -5.03 2.31 -11.66
CA PRO A 93 -5.43 3.00 -12.87
C PRO A 93 -6.81 2.54 -13.37
N SER A 94 -7.69 3.46 -13.76
CA SER A 94 -9.09 3.15 -14.11
C SER A 94 -9.20 2.04 -15.16
N ARG A 95 -8.34 2.06 -16.19
CA ARG A 95 -8.32 1.00 -17.22
C ARG A 95 -8.07 -0.40 -16.65
N LEU A 96 -7.17 -0.50 -15.67
CA LEU A 96 -6.82 -1.76 -15.02
C LEU A 96 -7.97 -2.24 -14.12
N VAL A 97 -8.51 -1.33 -13.30
CA VAL A 97 -9.62 -1.63 -12.38
C VAL A 97 -10.86 -2.06 -13.15
N THR A 98 -11.23 -1.36 -14.22
CA THR A 98 -12.35 -1.73 -15.09
C THR A 98 -12.15 -3.09 -15.75
N ALA A 99 -10.92 -3.42 -16.18
CA ALA A 99 -10.63 -4.74 -16.74
C ALA A 99 -10.82 -5.87 -15.70
N ILE A 100 -10.41 -5.65 -14.44
CA ILE A 100 -10.64 -6.60 -13.34
C ILE A 100 -12.15 -6.77 -13.12
N GLN A 101 -12.90 -5.67 -13.01
CA GLN A 101 -14.34 -5.69 -12.80
C GLN A 101 -15.06 -6.51 -13.86
N MET A 102 -14.72 -6.31 -15.14
CA MET A 102 -15.27 -7.10 -16.25
C MET A 102 -14.91 -8.59 -16.12
N LEU A 103 -13.65 -8.89 -15.80
CA LEU A 103 -13.17 -10.28 -15.74
C LEU A 103 -13.80 -11.07 -14.61
N ILE A 104 -14.03 -10.44 -13.45
CA ILE A 104 -14.72 -11.10 -12.31
C ILE A 104 -16.24 -11.05 -12.43
N SER A 105 -16.78 -10.56 -13.56
CA SER A 105 -18.21 -10.36 -13.80
C SER A 105 -18.87 -9.51 -12.69
N ALA A 106 -18.18 -8.47 -12.24
CA ALA A 106 -18.73 -7.53 -11.28
C ALA A 106 -19.74 -6.60 -11.96
N SER A 107 -20.83 -6.34 -11.24
CA SER A 107 -21.91 -5.45 -11.67
C SER A 107 -21.98 -4.23 -10.76
N PRO A 108 -22.30 -3.05 -11.29
CA PRO A 108 -22.47 -1.87 -10.45
C PRO A 108 -23.67 -2.03 -9.51
N VAL A 109 -23.49 -1.65 -8.24
CA VAL A 109 -24.54 -1.60 -7.22
C VAL A 109 -24.37 -0.29 -6.45
N GLY A 110 -25.25 0.68 -6.71
CA GLY A 110 -25.11 2.03 -6.16
C GLY A 110 -23.82 2.70 -6.64
N HIS A 111 -22.95 3.04 -5.69
CA HIS A 111 -21.64 3.65 -5.95
C HIS A 111 -20.47 2.64 -5.95
N GLU A 112 -20.78 1.34 -5.79
CA GLU A 112 -19.79 0.26 -5.71
C GLU A 112 -20.00 -0.78 -6.82
N TYR A 113 -19.14 -1.80 -6.83
CA TYR A 113 -19.26 -2.98 -7.69
C TYR A 113 -19.45 -4.22 -6.82
N ALA A 114 -20.34 -5.11 -7.22
CA ALA A 114 -20.63 -6.35 -6.52
C ALA A 114 -20.49 -7.55 -7.46
N VAL A 115 -20.11 -8.68 -6.87
CA VAL A 115 -20.12 -10.00 -7.50
C VAL A 115 -21.08 -10.91 -6.74
N SER A 116 -21.59 -11.95 -7.38
CA SER A 116 -22.43 -12.92 -6.67
C SER A 116 -21.60 -13.73 -5.67
N CYS A 117 -22.05 -13.79 -4.41
CA CYS A 117 -21.37 -14.51 -3.33
C CYS A 117 -21.16 -16.01 -3.63
N SER A 118 -22.02 -16.63 -4.44
CA SER A 118 -21.89 -18.04 -4.84
C SER A 118 -20.71 -18.29 -5.78
N TYR A 119 -20.17 -17.25 -6.42
CA TYR A 119 -19.07 -17.35 -7.37
C TYR A 119 -17.71 -16.93 -6.79
N VAL A 120 -17.66 -16.35 -5.59
CA VAL A 120 -16.42 -15.81 -4.98
C VAL A 120 -15.31 -16.86 -4.93
N ALA A 121 -15.62 -18.10 -4.56
CA ALA A 121 -14.63 -19.19 -4.51
C ALA A 121 -14.03 -19.57 -5.88
N ARG A 122 -14.63 -19.13 -6.99
CA ARG A 122 -14.18 -19.41 -8.36
C ARG A 122 -13.50 -18.21 -9.01
N LEU A 123 -13.49 -17.05 -8.35
CA LEU A 123 -12.80 -15.88 -8.87
C LEU A 123 -11.28 -16.10 -8.86
N PRO A 124 -10.53 -15.43 -9.74
CA PRO A 124 -9.09 -15.63 -9.83
C PRO A 124 -8.36 -14.97 -8.66
N THR A 125 -7.21 -15.54 -8.27
CA THR A 125 -6.26 -14.85 -7.41
C THR A 125 -5.54 -13.77 -8.19
N ILE A 126 -5.47 -12.56 -7.62
CA ILE A 126 -4.65 -11.47 -8.15
C ILE A 126 -3.27 -11.56 -7.48
N ILE A 127 -2.21 -11.62 -8.27
CA ILE A 127 -0.85 -11.75 -7.73
C ILE A 127 -0.10 -10.43 -7.99
N PHE A 128 0.35 -9.79 -6.92
CA PHE A 128 1.23 -8.63 -6.99
C PHE A 128 2.67 -9.10 -6.81
N SER A 129 3.52 -8.91 -7.82
CA SER A 129 4.93 -9.27 -7.73
C SER A 129 5.75 -8.04 -7.32
N ILE A 130 6.45 -8.10 -6.19
CA ILE A 130 7.30 -7.03 -5.65
C ILE A 130 8.70 -7.59 -5.47
N ASN A 131 9.68 -7.00 -6.17
CA ASN A 131 11.09 -7.39 -6.08
C ASN A 131 11.33 -8.91 -6.21
N GLY A 132 10.66 -9.56 -7.17
CA GLY A 132 10.78 -11.00 -7.42
C GLY A 132 10.02 -11.90 -6.44
N ASN A 133 9.29 -11.35 -5.47
CA ASN A 133 8.42 -12.10 -4.56
C ASN A 133 6.96 -11.90 -4.93
N ASP A 134 6.19 -12.98 -4.89
CA ASP A 134 4.76 -12.98 -5.22
C ASP A 134 3.91 -12.84 -3.95
N TYR A 135 2.98 -11.89 -3.99
CA TYR A 135 2.01 -11.61 -2.93
C TYR A 135 0.60 -11.90 -3.47
N PRO A 136 0.06 -13.12 -3.26
CA PRO A 136 -1.25 -13.50 -3.76
C PRO A 136 -2.36 -12.86 -2.93
N LEU A 137 -3.33 -12.28 -3.62
CA LEU A 137 -4.57 -11.74 -3.08
C LEU A 137 -5.73 -12.63 -3.55
N PRO A 138 -6.14 -13.63 -2.74
CA PRO A 138 -7.21 -14.54 -3.11
C PRO A 138 -8.57 -13.84 -3.08
N PRO A 139 -9.62 -14.39 -3.72
CA PRO A 139 -10.95 -13.79 -3.76
C PRO A 139 -11.53 -13.39 -2.40
N GLN A 140 -11.28 -14.19 -1.37
CA GLN A 140 -11.77 -13.92 -0.01
C GLN A 140 -11.10 -12.70 0.62
N ALA A 141 -9.96 -12.25 0.09
CA ALA A 141 -9.23 -11.08 0.58
C ALA A 141 -9.65 -9.78 -0.14
N TYR A 142 -10.13 -9.85 -1.39
CA TYR A 142 -10.53 -8.67 -2.16
C TYR A 142 -12.04 -8.52 -2.37
N ILE A 143 -12.85 -9.52 -1.98
CA ILE A 143 -14.30 -9.41 -1.95
C ILE A 143 -14.79 -9.30 -0.49
N ARG A 144 -15.41 -8.16 -0.16
CA ARG A 144 -16.12 -7.97 1.11
C ARG A 144 -17.48 -8.66 1.04
N LYS A 145 -17.83 -9.41 2.08
CA LYS A 145 -19.17 -9.98 2.26
C LYS A 145 -20.13 -8.97 2.87
#